data_AF-A0A8J6G074-F1
#
_entry.id   AF-A0A8J6G074-F1
#
_cell.length_a   1.000
_cell.length_b   1.000
_cell.length_c   1.000
_cell.angle_alpha   90.00
_cell.angle_beta   90.00
_cell.angle_gamma   90.00
#
_symmetry.space_group_name_H-M   'P 1'
#
loop_
_entity.id
_entity.type
_entity.pdbx_description
1 polymer ?
#
loop_
_entity_poly.entity_id
_entity_poly.type
_entity_poly.pdbx_seq_one_letter_code
_entity_poly.pdbx_strand_id
1 'polypeptide(L)' 'LLELHKLATDKNDPHLCDFIETHYLSEQVKSIKELGDHVTNLRKMGAPEAGMTEYLFDKHTLGHSNQS' A
#
# COMPACT_ATOMS: atom_id res chain seq x y z
N LEU A 1 -1.14 -6.81 12.46
CA LEU A 1 -0.98 -5.50 13.16
C LEU A 1 -2.27 -5.01 13.80
N LEU A 2 -3.42 -5.05 13.12
CA LEU A 2 -4.72 -4.74 13.73
C LEU A 2 -5.00 -5.55 15.00
N GLU A 3 -4.61 -6.84 15.01
CA GLU A 3 -4.72 -7.69 16.20
C GLU A 3 -3.81 -7.22 17.35
N LEU A 4 -2.64 -6.64 17.05
CA LEU A 4 -1.74 -6.08 18.06
C LEU A 4 -2.31 -4.78 18.64
N HIS A 5 -2.89 -3.92 17.79
CA HIS A 5 -3.60 -2.72 18.22
C HIS A 5 -4.80 -3.06 19.12
N LYS A 6 -5.58 -4.09 18.73
CA LYS A 6 -6.67 -4.61 19.56
C LYS A 6 -6.16 -5.11 20.91
N LEU A 7 -5.06 -5.88 20.94
CA LEU A 7 -4.45 -6.34 22.18
C LEU A 7 -4.00 -5.17 23.08
N ALA A 8 -3.39 -4.13 22.50
CA ALA A 8 -2.98 -2.93 23.24
C ALA A 8 -4.19 -2.18 23.82
N THR A 9 -5.28 -2.11 23.05
CA THR A 9 -6.56 -1.53 23.49
C THR A 9 -7.15 -2.33 24.65
N ASP A 10 -7.21 -3.66 24.53
CA ASP A 10 -7.72 -4.57 25.58
C ASP A 10 -6.87 -4.51 26.87
N LYS A 11 -5.59 -4.12 26.74
CA LYS A 11 -4.67 -3.91 27.86
C LYS A 11 -4.63 -2.48 28.41
N ASN A 12 -5.42 -1.56 27.84
CA ASN A 12 -5.41 -0.13 28.18
C ASN A 12 -4.01 0.50 28.06
N ASP A 13 -3.26 0.17 27.01
CA ASP A 13 -1.97 0.80 26.71
C ASP A 13 -2.15 1.85 25.59
N PRO A 14 -2.44 3.12 25.94
CA PRO A 14 -2.68 4.16 24.95
C PRO A 14 -1.42 4.55 24.16
N HIS A 15 -0.23 4.39 24.75
CA HIS A 15 1.02 4.72 24.07
C HIS A 15 1.32 3.73 22.95
N LEU A 16 1.10 2.43 23.20
CA LEU A 16 1.25 1.42 22.16
C LEU A 16 0.18 1.56 21.06
N CYS A 17 -1.05 1.94 21.41
CA CYS A 17 -2.10 2.22 20.42
C CYS A 17 -1.69 3.38 19.49
N ASP A 18 -1.28 4.51 20.06
CA ASP A 18 -0.84 5.70 19.31
C ASP A 18 0.37 5.40 18.41
N PHE A 19 1.35 4.65 18.93
CA PHE A 19 2.52 4.23 18.16
C PHE A 19 2.13 3.39 16.93
N ILE A 20 1.21 2.43 17.10
CA ILE A 20 0.74 1.56 16.02
C ILE A 20 -0.07 2.36 14.99
N GLU A 21 -0.96 3.24 15.44
CA GLU A 21 -1.79 4.09 14.59
C GLU A 21 -0.94 5.05 13.73
N THR A 22 -0.04 5.79 14.38
CA THR A 22 0.75 6.85 13.77
C THR A 22 1.78 6.29 12.79
N HIS A 23 2.52 5.25 13.18
CA HIS A 23 3.68 4.80 12.40
C HIS A 23 3.37 3.68 11.41
N TYR A 24 2.28 2.92 11.59
CA TYR A 24 2.09 1.71 10.79
C TYR A 24 0.72 1.60 10.14
N LEU A 25 -0.37 1.87 10.86
CA LEU A 25 -1.71 1.70 10.29
C LEU A 25 -1.98 2.73 9.17
N SER A 26 -1.54 3.98 9.36
CA SER A 26 -1.63 5.01 8.32
C SER A 26 -0.84 4.63 7.07
N GLU A 27 0.39 4.14 7.23
CA GLU A 27 1.22 3.70 6.10
C GLU A 27 0.62 2.49 5.38
N GLN A 28 0.13 1.49 6.12
CA GLN A 28 -0.49 0.31 5.51
C GLN A 28 -1.72 0.66 4.69
N VAL A 29 -2.59 1.56 5.17
CA VAL A 29 -3.76 2.00 4.40
C VAL A 29 -3.33 2.69 3.10
N LYS A 30 -2.29 3.53 3.15
CA LYS A 30 -1.73 4.18 1.94
C LYS A 30 -1.15 3.16 0.97
N SER A 31 -0.33 2.22 1.45
CA SER A 31 0.27 1.18 0.61
C SER A 31 -0.77 0.26 -0.03
N ILE A 32 -1.81 -0.15 0.72
CA ILE A 32 -2.90 -0.97 0.15
C ILE A 32 -3.64 -0.19 -0.94
N LYS A 33 -3.90 1.10 -0.72
CA LYS A 33 -4.55 1.96 -1.73
C LYS A 33 -3.71 2.09 -2.99
N GLU A 34 -2.41 2.36 -2.84
CA GLU A 34 -1.46 2.48 -3.94
C GLU A 34 -1.38 1.19 -4.77
N LEU A 35 -1.26 0.05 -4.11
CA LEU A 35 -1.29 -1.26 -4.78
C LEU A 35 -2.63 -1.53 -5.47
N GLY A 36 -3.75 -1.14 -4.85
CA GLY A 36 -5.08 -1.23 -5.46
C GLY A 36 -5.21 -0.39 -6.73
N ASP A 37 -4.63 0.81 -6.73
CA ASP A 37 -4.57 1.69 -7.91
C ASP A 37 -3.71 1.08 -9.01
N HIS A 38 -2.57 0.49 -8.65
CA HIS A 38 -1.69 -0.21 -9.59
C HIS A 38 -2.40 -1.37 -10.28
N VAL A 39 -3.07 -2.24 -9.52
CA VAL A 39 -3.87 -3.36 -10.08
C VAL A 39 -4.98 -2.84 -10.98
N THR A 40 -5.66 -1.77 -10.59
CA THR A 40 -6.74 -1.18 -11.38
C THR A 40 -6.22 -0.62 -12.71
N ASN A 41 -5.08 0.07 -12.69
CA ASN A 41 -4.45 0.62 -13.89
C ASN A 41 -3.97 -0.48 -14.84
N LEU A 42 -3.29 -1.51 -14.31
CA LEU A 42 -2.85 -2.67 -15.10
C LEU A 42 -4.04 -3.37 -15.80
N ARG A 43 -5.14 -3.60 -15.07
CA ARG A 43 -6.36 -4.19 -15.65
C ARG A 43 -6.97 -3.31 -16.74
N LYS A 44 -7.04 -1.99 -16.54
CA LYS A 44 -7.55 -1.06 -17.57
C LYS A 44 -6.69 -1.03 -18.83
N MET A 45 -5.38 -1.24 -18.67
CA MET A 45 -4.44 -1.32 -19.78
C MET A 45 -4.40 -2.70 -20.45
N GLY A 46 -5.23 -3.66 -20.01
CA GLY A 46 -5.36 -4.98 -20.63
C GLY A 46 -4.28 -5.99 -20.24
N ALA A 47 -3.63 -5.83 -19.08
CA ALA A 47 -2.74 -6.88 -18.56
C ALA A 47 -3.54 -8.09 -18.04
N PRO A 48 -2.99 -9.32 -18.18
CA PRO A 48 -1.67 -9.64 -18.76
C PRO A 48 -1.67 -9.82 -20.29
N GLU A 49 -2.81 -9.78 -20.96
CA GLU A 49 -2.93 -10.16 -22.39
C GLU A 49 -2.26 -9.16 -23.34
N ALA A 50 -2.19 -7.88 -22.95
CA ALA A 50 -1.52 -6.82 -23.69
C ALA A 50 -0.02 -6.81 -23.37
N GLY A 51 0.79 -7.41 -24.24
CA GLY A 51 2.22 -7.66 -23.99
C GLY A 51 3.12 -6.44 -23.73
N MET A 52 2.68 -5.21 -24.03
CA MET A 52 3.43 -3.97 -23.73
C MET A 52 2.98 -3.27 -22.45
N THR A 53 1.88 -3.72 -21.84
CA THR A 53 1.25 -3.03 -20.71
C THR A 53 2.13 -3.00 -19.48
N GLU A 54 2.78 -4.11 -19.14
CA GLU A 54 3.68 -4.19 -17.98
C GLU A 54 4.90 -3.29 -18.17
N TYR A 55 5.49 -3.25 -19.37
CA TYR A 55 6.62 -2.37 -19.69
C TYR A 55 6.25 -0.88 -19.57
N LEU A 56 5.10 -0.47 -20.12
CA LEU A 56 4.63 0.91 -20.02
C LEU A 56 4.26 1.29 -18.57
N PHE A 57 3.68 0.35 -17.83
CA PHE A 57 3.36 0.54 -16.42
C PHE A 57 4.63 0.73 -15.57
N ASP A 58 5.66 -0.09 -15.79
CA ASP A 58 6.97 0.07 -15.17
C ASP A 58 7.56 1.47 -15.46
N LYS A 59 7.63 1.87 -16.72
CA LYS A 59 8.25 3.16 -17.11
C LYS A 59 7.52 4.39 -16.57
N HIS A 60 6.20 4.39 -16.58
CA HIS A 60 5.41 5.59 -16.28
C HIS A 60 4.86 5.64 -14.86
N THR A 61 4.67 4.50 -14.20
CA THR A 61 4.11 4.43 -12.84
C THR A 61 5.18 4.11 -11.81
N LEU A 62 6.05 3.12 -12.06
CA LEU A 62 7.08 2.70 -11.09
C LEU A 62 8.43 3.42 -11.30
N GLY A 63 8.71 3.88 -12.51
CA GLY A 63 9.97 4.53 -12.89
C GLY A 63 10.23 5.87 -12.20
N HIS A 64 9.19 6.53 -11.68
CA HIS A 64 9.32 7.76 -10.90
C HIS A 64 9.89 7.54 -9.49
N SER A 65 9.85 6.32 -8.97
CA SER A 65 10.35 5.98 -7.63
C SER A 65 11.87 5.83 -7.54
N ASN A 66 12.57 5.77 -8.69
CA ASN A 66 14.03 5.58 -8.78
C ASN A 66 14.82 6.89 -8.98
N GLN A 67 14.18 8.05 -8.88
CA GLN A 67 14.85 9.36 -8.81
C GLN A 67 14.69 9.93 -7.40
N SER A 68 15.57 9.51 -6.50
CA SER A 68 15.85 10.16 -5.21
C SER A 68 17.32 10.00 -4.90
#